data_AF-A0A2J5HMW7-F1
#
_entry.id   AF-A0A2J5HMW7-F1
#
_cell.length_a   1.000
_cell.length_b   1.000
_cell.length_c   1.000
_cell.angle_alpha   90.00
_cell.angle_beta   90.00
_cell.angle_gamma   90.00
#
_symmetry.space_group_name_H-M   'P 1'
#
loop_
_entity.id
_entity.type
_entity.pdbx_description
1 polymer ?
#
loop_
_entity_poly.entity_id
_entity_poly.type
_entity_poly.pdbx_seq_one_letter_code
_entity_poly.pdbx_strand_id
1 'polypeptide(L)'
;MTVEGVAYLVTPAQLRSIMASEGGLFSYRRVVLRALPLRPVDGDAAGLAVVTLVTGASRTPAGVPSRRYMDLIKTGSGEQHLSHPYQAYLSTLPSYHAPTRDHSPWQWLGAQLFLLFWLPLYKFLQWMLETTGNMDPGGHAPEGLCALVRTINAVMWFWHDQVHSRVWGRGDGLV
;
A
#
# COMPACT_ATOMS: atom_id res chain seq x y z
N MET A 1 -12.80 14.14 8.73
CA MET A 1 -12.03 14.61 7.56
C MET A 1 -12.49 13.81 6.34
N THR A 2 -12.67 14.45 5.18
CA THR A 2 -13.04 13.79 3.92
C THR A 2 -11.80 13.30 3.19
N VAL A 3 -11.92 12.18 2.48
CA VAL A 3 -10.87 11.66 1.59
C VAL A 3 -11.17 12.12 0.18
N GLU A 4 -10.22 12.80 -0.44
CA GLU A 4 -10.31 13.22 -1.84
C GLU A 4 -9.42 12.32 -2.71
N GLY A 5 -9.84 12.12 -3.96
CA GLY A 5 -9.14 11.27 -4.91
C GLY A 5 -9.70 11.41 -6.32
N VAL A 6 -9.20 10.59 -7.23
CA VAL A 6 -9.57 10.61 -8.64
C VAL A 6 -10.27 9.32 -9.02
N ALA A 7 -11.40 9.46 -9.71
CA ALA A 7 -12.12 8.34 -10.30
C ALA A 7 -11.66 8.15 -11.75
N TYR A 8 -11.15 6.97 -12.07
CA TYR A 8 -10.78 6.59 -13.43
C TYR A 8 -11.86 5.69 -14.04
N LEU A 9 -12.27 5.99 -15.28
CA LEU A 9 -13.05 5.06 -16.07
C LEU A 9 -12.12 3.98 -16.63
N VAL A 10 -12.35 2.73 -16.21
CA VAL A 10 -11.54 1.59 -16.61
C VAL A 10 -12.40 0.51 -17.24
N THR A 11 -11.84 -0.19 -18.21
CA THR A 11 -12.46 -1.37 -18.82
C THR A 11 -12.42 -2.57 -17.86
N PRO A 12 -13.26 -3.61 -18.05
CA PRO A 12 -13.19 -4.82 -17.24
C PRO A 12 -11.80 -5.50 -17.25
N ALA A 13 -11.09 -5.46 -18.38
CA ALA A 13 -9.74 -6.01 -18.49
C ALA A 13 -8.72 -5.20 -17.69
N GLN A 14 -8.81 -3.87 -17.72
CA GLN A 14 -7.97 -3.00 -16.89
C GLN A 14 -8.28 -3.19 -15.40
N LEU A 15 -9.56 -3.32 -15.03
CA LEU A 15 -9.95 -3.58 -13.65
C LEU A 15 -9.34 -4.90 -13.14
N ARG A 16 -9.36 -5.97 -13.95
CA ARG A 16 -8.72 -7.25 -13.59
C ARG A 16 -7.22 -7.08 -13.34
N SER A 17 -6.53 -6.37 -14.23
CA SER A 17 -5.10 -6.09 -14.09
C SER A 17 -4.79 -5.31 -12.79
N ILE A 18 -5.59 -4.27 -12.49
CA ILE A 18 -5.47 -3.50 -11.25
C ILE A 18 -5.70 -4.41 -10.04
N MET A 19 -6.75 -5.25 -10.05
CA MET A 19 -7.00 -6.17 -8.93
C MET A 19 -5.84 -7.15 -8.72
N ALA A 20 -5.24 -7.66 -9.80
CA ALA A 20 -4.10 -8.57 -9.72
C ALA A 20 -2.85 -7.87 -9.17
N SER A 21 -2.52 -6.66 -9.64
CA SER A 21 -1.35 -5.89 -9.17
C SER A 21 -1.46 -5.43 -7.72
N GLU A 22 -2.68 -5.26 -7.21
CA GLU A 22 -2.96 -4.89 -5.82
C GLU A 22 -2.96 -6.12 -4.89
N GLY A 23 -2.42 -7.24 -5.35
CA GLY A 23 -2.24 -8.48 -4.60
C GLY A 23 -3.43 -9.43 -4.67
N GLY A 24 -4.31 -9.33 -5.67
CA GLY A 24 -5.39 -10.31 -5.89
C GLY A 24 -6.35 -10.44 -4.70
N LEU A 25 -6.65 -9.31 -4.04
CA LEU A 25 -7.39 -9.18 -2.78
C LEU A 25 -6.70 -9.69 -1.49
N PHE A 26 -5.42 -10.08 -1.55
CA PHE A 26 -4.64 -10.44 -0.37
C PHE A 26 -4.43 -9.23 0.57
N SER A 27 -3.91 -8.13 0.01
CA SER A 27 -3.54 -6.93 0.78
C SER A 27 -4.73 -5.99 0.98
N TYR A 28 -5.65 -5.96 0.02
CA TYR A 28 -6.76 -5.02 -0.04
C TYR A 28 -8.09 -5.73 -0.25
N ARG A 29 -9.14 -5.21 0.37
CA ARG A 29 -10.52 -5.58 0.06
C ARG A 29 -11.16 -4.54 -0.86
N ARG A 30 -12.00 -5.00 -1.78
CA ARG A 30 -12.77 -4.13 -2.66
C ARG A 30 -13.99 -3.58 -1.92
N VAL A 31 -14.22 -2.28 -2.05
CA VAL A 31 -15.41 -1.61 -1.53
C VAL A 31 -16.02 -0.73 -2.61
N VAL A 32 -17.34 -0.60 -2.59
CA VAL A 32 -18.07 0.36 -3.43
C VAL A 32 -18.44 1.53 -2.55
N LEU A 33 -18.03 2.72 -2.96
CA LEU A 33 -18.31 3.97 -2.26
C LEU A 33 -19.07 4.91 -3.18
N ARG A 34 -19.82 5.84 -2.58
CA ARG A 34 -20.39 6.98 -3.31
C ARG A 34 -19.38 8.13 -3.26
N ALA A 35 -18.82 8.49 -4.42
CA ALA A 35 -18.00 9.67 -4.59
C ALA A 35 -18.87 10.88 -4.93
N LEU A 36 -18.51 12.05 -4.40
CA LEU A 36 -19.13 13.32 -4.72
C LEU A 36 -18.15 14.15 -5.57
N PRO A 37 -18.65 14.94 -6.53
CA PRO A 37 -17.79 15.82 -7.31
C PRO A 37 -17.19 16.90 -6.41
N LEU A 38 -15.90 17.20 -6.59
CA LEU A 38 -15.24 18.30 -5.88
C LEU A 38 -15.65 19.65 -6.47
N ARG A 39 -15.86 19.70 -7.80
CA ARG A 39 -16.31 20.88 -8.54
C ARG A 39 -17.50 20.53 -9.42
N PRO A 40 -18.36 21.50 -9.80
CA PRO A 40 -19.51 21.24 -10.67
C PRO A 40 -19.15 20.61 -12.02
N VAL A 41 -17.92 20.85 -12.52
CA VAL A 41 -17.43 20.25 -13.78
C VAL A 41 -17.08 18.76 -13.64
N ASP A 42 -16.81 18.29 -12.42
CA ASP A 42 -16.40 16.91 -12.18
C ASP A 42 -17.61 15.94 -12.15
N GLY A 43 -18.84 16.46 -12.08
CA GLY A 43 -20.06 15.66 -12.14
C GLY A 43 -21.25 16.28 -11.41
N ASP A 44 -22.35 15.52 -11.38
CA ASP A 44 -23.58 15.87 -10.66
C ASP A 44 -23.41 15.69 -9.14
N ALA A 45 -24.05 16.56 -8.35
CA ALA A 45 -24.18 16.43 -6.90
C ALA A 45 -24.84 15.10 -6.46
N ALA A 46 -25.56 14.42 -7.36
CA ALA A 46 -26.02 13.04 -7.17
C ALA A 46 -24.88 12.02 -6.95
N GLY A 47 -23.64 12.36 -7.33
CA GLY A 47 -22.46 11.54 -7.11
C GLY A 47 -22.38 10.29 -8.00
N LEU A 48 -21.30 9.54 -7.84
CA LEU A 48 -20.95 8.36 -8.64
C LEU A 48 -20.63 7.18 -7.72
N ALA A 49 -21.13 6.00 -8.07
CA ALA A 49 -20.66 4.76 -7.46
C ALA A 49 -19.26 4.44 -7.99
N VAL A 50 -18.27 4.43 -7.10
CA VAL A 50 -16.87 4.12 -7.43
C VAL A 50 -16.42 2.87 -6.71
N VAL A 51 -15.61 2.08 -7.40
CA VAL A 51 -14.92 0.94 -6.80
C VAL A 51 -13.56 1.41 -6.32
N THR A 52 -13.22 1.10 -5.07
CA THR A 52 -11.89 1.36 -4.53
C THR A 52 -11.40 0.20 -3.65
N LEU A 53 -10.14 0.29 -3.25
CA LEU A 53 -9.45 -0.70 -2.46
C LEU A 53 -9.10 -0.11 -1.10
N VAL A 54 -9.41 -0.87 -0.04
CA VAL A 54 -9.03 -0.51 1.32
C VAL A 54 -8.26 -1.65 1.94
N THR A 55 -7.29 -1.35 2.79
CA THR A 55 -6.43 -2.37 3.40
C THR A 55 -7.27 -3.42 4.14
N GLY A 56 -7.01 -4.69 3.86
CA GLY A 56 -7.73 -5.82 4.48
C GLY A 56 -7.24 -6.14 5.90
N ALA A 57 -5.94 -5.94 6.15
CA ALA A 57 -5.33 -6.11 7.47
C ALA A 57 -4.27 -5.01 7.70
N SER A 58 -4.51 -4.15 8.69
CA SER A 58 -3.56 -3.10 9.09
C SER A 58 -2.75 -3.55 10.30
N ARG A 59 -1.46 -3.22 10.33
CA ARG A 59 -0.66 -3.27 11.57
C ARG A 59 -1.11 -2.12 12.48
N THR A 60 -1.12 -2.35 13.79
CA THR A 60 -1.33 -1.30 14.80
C THR A 60 -0.14 -1.30 15.76
N PRO A 61 0.60 -0.17 15.87
CA PRO A 61 0.45 1.07 15.11
C PRO A 61 0.74 0.89 13.61
N ALA A 62 0.17 1.78 12.79
CA ALA A 62 0.41 1.75 11.34
C ALA A 62 1.82 2.28 11.04
N GLY A 63 2.52 1.61 10.12
CA GLY A 63 3.81 2.10 9.63
C GLY A 63 3.64 3.35 8.79
N VAL A 64 4.59 4.28 8.89
CA VAL A 64 4.61 5.48 8.06
C VAL A 64 5.10 5.16 6.64
N PRO A 65 4.50 5.78 5.62
CA PRO A 65 4.87 5.54 4.22
C PRO A 65 6.26 6.06 3.89
N SER A 66 6.93 5.45 2.90
CA SER A 66 8.21 5.96 2.39
C SER A 66 8.09 7.40 1.87
N ARG A 67 9.17 8.18 1.98
CA ARG A 67 9.22 9.54 1.41
C ARG A 67 8.86 9.57 -0.06
N ARG A 68 9.41 8.64 -0.87
CA ARG A 68 9.09 8.53 -2.30
C ARG A 68 7.59 8.38 -2.55
N TYR A 69 6.92 7.52 -1.79
CA TYR A 69 5.48 7.30 -1.92
C TYR A 69 4.67 8.54 -1.53
N MET A 70 5.06 9.21 -0.45
CA MET A 70 4.42 10.46 -0.03
C MET A 70 4.62 11.58 -1.05
N ASP A 71 5.79 11.68 -1.65
CA ASP A 71 6.07 12.67 -2.69
C ASP A 71 5.17 12.43 -3.92
N LEU A 72 4.99 11.16 -4.34
CA LEU A 72 4.06 10.82 -5.42
C LEU A 72 2.60 11.23 -5.10
N ILE A 73 2.12 10.97 -3.88
CA ILE A 73 0.77 11.38 -3.46
C ILE A 73 0.63 12.91 -3.47
N LYS A 74 1.62 13.63 -2.92
CA LYS A 74 1.60 15.10 -2.85
C LYS A 74 1.63 15.71 -4.24
N THR A 75 2.55 15.26 -5.10
CA THR A 75 2.63 15.73 -6.50
C THR A 75 1.33 15.43 -7.24
N GLY A 76 0.81 14.20 -7.17
CA GLY A 76 -0.44 13.83 -7.83
C GLY A 76 -1.64 14.62 -7.32
N SER A 77 -1.69 14.97 -6.03
CA SER A 77 -2.76 15.82 -5.49
C SER A 77 -2.79 17.21 -6.10
N GLY A 78 -1.62 17.78 -6.41
CA GLY A 78 -1.49 19.07 -7.08
C GLY A 78 -1.85 18.99 -8.57
N GLU A 79 -1.34 17.96 -9.27
CA GLU A 79 -1.63 17.71 -10.69
C GLU A 79 -3.13 17.47 -10.96
N GLN A 80 -3.81 16.82 -10.03
CA GLN A 80 -5.24 16.51 -10.12
C GLN A 80 -6.13 17.62 -9.52
N HIS A 81 -5.53 18.74 -9.11
CA HIS A 81 -6.21 19.90 -8.57
C HIS A 81 -7.17 19.58 -7.41
N LEU A 82 -6.74 18.68 -6.50
CA LEU A 82 -7.47 18.41 -5.25
C LEU A 82 -7.54 19.68 -4.39
N SER A 83 -8.43 19.73 -3.40
CA SER A 83 -8.65 20.95 -2.63
C SER A 83 -7.39 21.37 -1.86
N HIS A 84 -7.18 22.69 -1.74
CA HIS A 84 -6.05 23.22 -0.97
C HIS A 84 -6.05 22.74 0.49
N PRO A 85 -7.19 22.66 1.21
CA PRO A 85 -7.23 22.05 2.54
C PRO A 85 -6.74 20.59 2.57
N TYR A 86 -7.07 19.79 1.55
CA TYR A 86 -6.64 18.41 1.48
C TYR A 86 -5.14 18.28 1.18
N GLN A 87 -4.61 19.08 0.26
CA GLN A 87 -3.18 19.15 -0.02
C GLN A 87 -2.39 19.60 1.23
N ALA A 88 -2.90 20.59 1.97
CA ALA A 88 -2.31 21.04 3.23
C ALA A 88 -2.28 19.91 4.25
N TYR A 89 -3.36 19.13 4.39
CA TYR A 89 -3.34 17.94 5.25
C TYR A 89 -2.30 16.91 4.81
N LEU A 90 -2.23 16.57 3.51
CA LEU A 90 -1.23 15.62 3.00
C LEU A 90 0.20 16.06 3.34
N SER A 91 0.45 17.37 3.37
CA SER A 91 1.76 17.93 3.76
C SER A 91 2.13 17.64 5.23
N THR A 92 1.15 17.50 6.12
CA THR A 92 1.36 17.22 7.55
C THR A 92 1.68 15.77 7.85
N LEU A 93 1.42 14.86 6.90
CA LEU A 93 1.61 13.43 7.11
C LEU A 93 3.10 13.07 7.18
N PRO A 94 3.51 12.23 8.14
CA PRO A 94 4.90 11.83 8.32
C PRO A 94 5.38 10.93 7.18
N SER A 95 6.69 10.93 6.94
CA SER A 95 7.34 10.01 6.02
C SER A 95 8.40 9.19 6.72
N TYR A 96 8.53 7.93 6.33
CA TYR A 96 9.59 7.05 6.78
C TYR A 96 10.96 7.54 6.27
N HIS A 97 11.92 7.55 7.20
CA HIS A 97 13.33 7.81 6.92
C HIS A 97 14.13 6.54 7.20
N ALA A 98 14.72 5.97 6.15
CA ALA A 98 15.54 4.77 6.27
C ALA A 98 16.83 5.04 7.06
N PRO A 99 17.33 4.07 7.86
CA PRO A 99 18.62 4.20 8.51
C PRO A 99 19.72 4.33 7.46
N THR A 100 20.62 5.29 7.64
CA THR A 100 21.77 5.48 6.76
C THR A 100 23.02 4.89 7.39
N ARG A 101 23.97 4.47 6.54
CA ARG A 101 25.26 3.94 6.99
C ARG A 101 26.03 4.94 7.85
N ASP A 102 25.93 6.23 7.53
CA ASP A 102 26.71 7.28 8.18
C ASP A 102 26.17 7.66 9.57
N HIS A 103 24.84 7.58 9.77
CA HIS A 103 24.22 7.94 11.05
C HIS A 103 23.95 6.73 11.94
N SER A 104 23.62 5.56 11.37
CA SER A 104 23.29 4.36 12.13
C SER A 104 23.74 3.10 11.39
N PRO A 105 25.06 2.82 11.36
CA PRO A 105 25.63 1.72 10.60
C PRO A 105 25.12 0.34 11.05
N TRP A 106 24.82 0.19 12.34
CA TRP A 106 24.29 -1.06 12.91
C TRP A 106 22.86 -1.34 12.44
N GLN A 107 21.96 -0.34 12.55
CA GLN A 107 20.59 -0.46 12.04
C GLN A 107 20.57 -0.62 10.52
N TRP A 108 21.43 0.10 9.81
CA TRP A 108 21.57 -0.05 8.36
C TRP A 108 21.97 -1.47 7.99
N LEU A 109 22.98 -2.06 8.62
CA LEU A 109 23.39 -3.45 8.36
C LEU A 109 22.26 -4.44 8.65
N GLY A 110 21.58 -4.28 9.78
CA GLY A 110 20.42 -5.10 10.13
C GLY A 110 19.30 -5.01 9.10
N ALA A 111 18.99 -3.81 8.61
CA ALA A 111 18.01 -3.60 7.54
C ALA A 111 18.45 -4.27 6.23
N GLN A 112 19.73 -4.17 5.85
CA GLN A 112 20.26 -4.85 4.67
C GLN A 112 20.15 -6.37 4.77
N LEU A 113 20.48 -6.96 5.93
CA LEU A 113 20.34 -8.41 6.17
C LEU A 113 18.87 -8.85 6.11
N PHE A 114 17.98 -8.06 6.71
CA PHE A 114 16.53 -8.30 6.66
C PHE A 114 16.04 -8.32 5.21
N LEU A 115 16.35 -7.27 4.45
CA LEU A 115 15.93 -7.13 3.05
C LEU A 115 16.56 -8.20 2.16
N LEU A 116 17.84 -8.52 2.36
CA LEU A 116 18.53 -9.54 1.57
C LEU A 116 17.82 -10.90 1.65
N PHE A 117 17.31 -11.24 2.83
CA PHE A 117 16.58 -12.50 3.03
C PHE A 117 15.11 -12.40 2.58
N TRP A 118 14.37 -11.38 3.03
CA TRP A 118 12.91 -11.33 2.84
C TRP A 118 12.48 -10.77 1.49
N LEU A 119 13.23 -9.82 0.92
CA LEU A 119 12.85 -9.18 -0.35
C LEU A 119 12.75 -10.15 -1.54
N PRO A 120 13.69 -11.09 -1.78
CA PRO A 120 13.56 -12.03 -2.90
C PRO A 120 12.35 -12.96 -2.72
N LEU A 121 12.13 -13.46 -1.50
CA LEU A 121 10.96 -14.28 -1.17
C LEU A 121 9.66 -13.50 -1.40
N TYR A 122 9.60 -12.24 -0.94
CA TYR A 122 8.42 -11.40 -1.09
C TYR A 122 8.12 -11.07 -2.56
N LYS A 123 9.14 -10.74 -3.35
CA LYS A 123 9.00 -10.53 -4.81
C LYS A 123 8.46 -11.77 -5.52
N PHE A 124 8.93 -12.95 -5.13
CA PHE A 124 8.44 -14.21 -5.68
C PHE A 124 6.97 -14.45 -5.33
N LEU A 125 6.58 -14.27 -4.06
CA LEU A 125 5.18 -14.40 -3.63
C LEU A 125 4.26 -13.40 -4.32
N GLN A 126 4.70 -12.14 -4.47
CA GLN A 126 3.97 -11.12 -5.20
C GLN A 126 3.77 -11.51 -6.67
N TRP A 127 4.83 -11.96 -7.35
CA TRP A 127 4.74 -12.45 -8.71
C TRP A 127 3.75 -13.63 -8.85
N MET A 128 3.73 -14.56 -7.89
CA MET A 128 2.74 -15.64 -7.87
C MET A 128 1.31 -15.13 -7.71
N LEU A 129 1.07 -14.19 -6.79
CA LEU A 129 -0.25 -13.59 -6.57
C LEU A 129 -0.73 -12.86 -7.83
N GLU A 130 0.12 -12.04 -8.45
CA GLU A 130 -0.19 -11.32 -9.68
C GLU A 130 -0.48 -12.27 -10.85
N THR A 131 0.37 -13.30 -11.02
CA THR A 131 0.24 -14.26 -12.12
C THR A 131 -1.04 -15.08 -11.99
N THR A 132 -1.33 -15.59 -10.79
CA THR A 132 -2.55 -16.39 -10.54
C THR A 132 -3.80 -15.52 -10.55
N GLY A 133 -3.76 -14.30 -10.01
CA GLY A 133 -4.85 -13.34 -10.07
C GLY A 133 -5.22 -12.97 -11.50
N ASN A 134 -4.24 -12.77 -12.38
CA ASN A 134 -4.50 -12.48 -13.79
C ASN A 134 -5.15 -13.63 -14.57
N MET A 135 -5.03 -14.87 -14.09
CA MET A 135 -5.69 -16.03 -14.69
C MET A 135 -7.17 -16.13 -14.30
N ASP A 136 -7.58 -15.50 -13.19
CA ASP A 136 -8.96 -15.48 -12.74
C ASP A 136 -9.76 -14.33 -13.40
N PRO A 137 -10.98 -14.56 -13.91
CA PRO A 137 -11.80 -13.51 -14.49
C PRO A 137 -12.07 -12.32 -13.56
N GLY A 138 -12.11 -12.57 -12.25
CA GLY A 138 -12.32 -11.57 -11.19
C GLY A 138 -11.04 -10.95 -10.63
N GLY A 139 -9.86 -11.41 -11.05
CA GLY A 139 -8.58 -10.93 -10.52
C GLY A 139 -8.20 -11.55 -9.18
N HIS A 140 -8.84 -12.65 -8.78
CA HIS A 140 -8.64 -13.26 -7.46
C HIS A 140 -7.48 -14.25 -7.47
N ALA A 141 -6.59 -14.15 -6.47
CA ALA A 141 -5.59 -15.18 -6.23
C ALA A 141 -6.21 -16.39 -5.47
N PRO A 142 -5.71 -17.62 -5.66
CA PRO A 142 -6.20 -18.81 -4.96
C PRO A 142 -6.14 -18.64 -3.43
N GLU A 143 -7.19 -19.05 -2.72
CA GLU A 143 -7.29 -18.87 -1.26
C GLU A 143 -6.11 -19.50 -0.49
N GLY A 144 -5.66 -20.69 -0.92
CA GLY A 144 -4.50 -21.35 -0.32
C GLY A 144 -3.20 -20.56 -0.49
N LEU A 145 -3.01 -19.90 -1.64
CA LEU A 145 -1.88 -19.01 -1.87
C LEU A 145 -1.98 -17.77 -0.98
N CYS A 146 -3.16 -17.15 -0.91
CA CYS A 146 -3.42 -16.04 0.01
C CYS A 146 -3.11 -16.43 1.47
N ALA A 147 -3.56 -17.60 1.93
CA ALA A 147 -3.28 -18.11 3.27
C ALA A 147 -1.78 -18.33 3.53
N LEU A 148 -1.04 -18.85 2.54
CA LEU A 148 0.41 -19.02 2.61
C LEU A 148 1.12 -17.66 2.77
N VAL A 149 0.80 -16.68 1.91
CA VAL A 149 1.42 -15.34 1.99
C VAL A 149 1.08 -14.68 3.34
N ARG A 150 -0.13 -14.88 3.88
CA ARG A 150 -0.55 -14.31 5.17
C ARG A 150 0.30 -14.90 6.29
N THR A 151 0.54 -16.21 6.22
CA THR A 151 1.35 -16.95 7.19
C THR A 151 2.81 -16.51 7.13
N ILE A 152 3.40 -16.42 5.94
CA ILE A 152 4.78 -15.96 5.76
C ILE A 152 4.94 -14.51 6.27
N ASN A 153 4.00 -13.62 5.94
CA ASN A 153 4.01 -12.24 6.42
C ASN A 153 3.92 -12.19 7.95
N ALA A 154 3.05 -13.00 8.57
CA ALA A 154 2.95 -13.08 10.03
C ALA A 154 4.25 -13.59 10.68
N VAL A 155 4.89 -14.61 10.11
CA VAL A 155 6.17 -15.15 10.60
C VAL A 155 7.29 -14.12 10.46
N MET A 156 7.39 -13.46 9.31
CA MET A 156 8.38 -12.40 9.04
C MET A 156 8.28 -11.30 10.09
N TRP A 157 7.06 -10.79 10.32
CA TRP A 157 6.83 -9.71 11.26
C TRP A 157 6.99 -10.15 12.72
N PHE A 158 6.58 -11.37 13.08
CA PHE A 158 6.85 -11.92 14.41
C PHE A 158 8.35 -11.98 14.69
N TRP A 159 9.13 -12.52 13.74
CA TRP A 159 10.59 -12.54 13.85
C TRP A 159 11.19 -11.13 13.91
N HIS A 160 10.69 -10.20 13.08
CA HIS A 160 11.10 -8.81 13.13
C HIS A 160 10.90 -8.20 14.52
N ASP A 161 9.68 -8.31 15.06
CA ASP A 161 9.27 -7.62 16.27
C ASP A 161 9.85 -8.27 17.54
N GLN A 162 10.08 -9.58 17.56
CA GLN A 162 10.59 -10.29 18.74
C GLN A 162 12.11 -10.48 18.76
N VAL A 163 12.76 -10.55 17.59
CA VAL A 163 14.19 -10.92 17.52
C VAL A 163 14.98 -9.82 16.82
N HIS A 164 14.68 -9.57 15.54
CA HIS A 164 15.53 -8.71 14.70
C HIS A 164 15.60 -7.28 15.24
N SER A 165 14.45 -6.66 15.53
CA SER A 165 14.41 -5.28 16.01
C SER A 165 15.07 -5.08 17.38
N ARG A 166 15.14 -6.12 18.22
CA ARG A 166 15.83 -6.08 19.52
C ARG A 166 17.35 -6.11 19.36
N VAL A 167 17.86 -6.77 18.33
CA VAL A 167 19.29 -6.89 18.05
C VAL A 167 19.80 -5.68 17.25
N TRP A 168 19.05 -5.29 16.22
CA TRP A 168 19.51 -4.32 15.23
C TRP A 168 18.93 -2.93 15.41
N GLY A 169 17.87 -2.76 16.21
CA GLY A 169 17.03 -1.57 16.26
C GLY A 169 15.87 -1.64 15.24
N ARG A 170 14.88 -0.75 15.40
CA ARG A 170 13.72 -0.68 14.49
C ARG A 170 14.06 0.07 13.20
N GLY A 171 13.48 -0.38 12.09
CA GLY A 171 13.58 0.24 10.77
C GLY A 171 12.31 0.02 9.94
N ASP A 172 11.16 -0.08 10.61
CA ASP A 172 9.89 -0.47 10.01
C ASP A 172 8.86 0.67 9.95
N GLY A 173 9.30 1.90 10.27
CA GLY A 173 8.46 3.09 10.17
C GLY A 173 7.35 3.16 11.23
N LEU A 174 7.42 2.39 12.30
CA LEU A 174 6.64 2.70 13.49
C LEU A 174 7.30 3.90 14.18
N VAL A 175 6.51 4.97 14.35
CA VAL A 175 6.91 6.23 15.02
C VAL A 175 6.23 6.31 16.37
#